data_AF-A0AAE3NHQ6-F1
#
_entry.id   AF-A0AAE3NHQ6-F1
#
_cell.length_a   1.000
_cell.length_b   1.000
_cell.length_c   1.000
_cell.angle_alpha   90.00
_cell.angle_beta   90.00
_cell.angle_gamma   90.00
#
_symmetry.space_group_name_H-M   'P 1'
#
loop_
_entity.id
_entity.type
_entity.pdbx_description
1 polymer ?
#
loop_
_entity_poly.entity_id
_entity_poly.type
_entity_poly.pdbx_seq_one_letter_code
_entity_poly.pdbx_strand_id
1 'polypeptide(L)'
;MPRTEKVAISRALRLSVPAEARPAPVSRKDWLRQRKEQLQAARAAAKQRRDQLKAEIMSAAQDVAREERVAARLEAERLKAEAKTASVHAREDARAAAKFERSKPTRSASKRKALGTGKRKLISYADWLRMRG
;
A
#
# COMPACT_ATOMS: atom_id res chain seq x y z
N MET A 1 -48.15 -6.53 42.99
CA MET A 1 -48.95 -5.77 42.00
C MET A 1 -49.64 -6.72 41.03
N PRO A 2 -50.87 -7.18 41.35
CA PRO A 2 -51.73 -7.90 40.43
C PRO A 2 -51.94 -7.18 39.08
N ARG A 3 -52.22 -7.94 38.02
CA ARG A 3 -52.38 -7.40 36.64
C ARG A 3 -53.48 -6.34 36.52
N THR A 4 -54.51 -6.44 37.35
CA THR A 4 -55.66 -5.53 37.40
C THR A 4 -55.26 -4.12 37.85
N GLU A 5 -54.41 -4.00 38.86
CA GLU A 5 -53.86 -2.71 39.33
C GLU A 5 -53.03 -2.02 38.25
N LYS A 6 -52.18 -2.78 37.53
CA LYS A 6 -51.36 -2.21 36.44
C LYS A 6 -52.22 -1.65 35.31
N VAL A 7 -53.33 -2.30 34.98
CA VAL A 7 -54.28 -1.82 33.97
C VAL A 7 -55.03 -0.59 34.48
N ALA A 8 -55.45 -0.58 35.74
CA ALA A 8 -56.11 0.58 36.35
C ALA A 8 -55.19 1.81 36.38
N ILE A 9 -53.93 1.66 36.81
CA ILE A 9 -52.92 2.73 36.81
C ILE A 9 -52.66 3.22 35.38
N SER A 10 -52.46 2.32 34.42
CA SER A 10 -52.24 2.69 33.02
C SER A 10 -53.44 3.41 32.40
N ARG A 11 -54.66 3.11 32.84
CA ARG A 11 -55.88 3.79 32.42
C ARG A 11 -55.98 5.17 33.06
N ALA A 12 -55.70 5.30 34.35
CA ALA A 12 -55.69 6.58 35.06
C ALA A 12 -54.66 7.57 34.45
N LEU A 13 -53.44 7.10 34.16
CA LEU A 13 -52.39 7.88 33.50
C LEU A 13 -52.75 8.32 32.07
N ARG A 14 -53.58 7.55 31.36
CA ARG A 14 -54.11 7.99 30.05
C ARG A 14 -55.16 9.08 30.20
N LEU A 15 -55.99 8.98 31.24
CA LEU A 15 -57.06 9.94 31.49
C LEU A 15 -56.57 11.29 32.03
N SER A 16 -55.37 11.33 32.62
CA SER A 16 -54.73 12.58 33.07
C SER A 16 -54.20 13.46 31.93
N VAL A 17 -54.09 12.94 30.71
CA VAL A 17 -53.69 13.70 29.52
C VAL A 17 -54.93 14.20 28.77
N PRO A 18 -54.99 15.44 28.24
CA PRO A 18 -56.10 15.93 27.42
C PRO A 18 -56.40 15.01 26.23
N ALA A 19 -57.67 14.85 25.86
CA ALA A 19 -58.10 13.89 24.85
C ALA A 19 -57.44 14.12 23.46
N GLU A 20 -57.19 15.38 23.12
CA GLU A 20 -56.55 15.82 21.88
C GLU A 20 -55.07 15.43 21.79
N ALA A 21 -54.40 15.25 22.93
CA ALA A 21 -53.00 14.86 23.02
C ALA A 21 -52.82 13.34 23.23
N ARG A 22 -53.91 12.57 23.29
CA ARG A 22 -53.84 11.11 23.45
C ARG A 22 -53.57 10.46 22.10
N PRO A 23 -52.50 9.64 21.96
CA PRO A 23 -52.38 8.80 20.78
C PRO A 23 -53.59 7.87 20.70
N ALA A 24 -54.19 7.77 19.51
CA ALA A 24 -55.36 6.93 19.28
C ALA A 24 -55.09 5.51 19.82
N PRO A 25 -56.05 4.88 20.51
CA PRO A 25 -55.85 3.55 21.06
C PRO A 25 -55.67 2.54 19.90
N VAL A 26 -54.41 2.22 19.59
CA VAL A 26 -54.09 1.22 18.58
C VAL A 26 -54.43 -0.16 19.15
N SER A 27 -55.25 -0.92 18.43
CA SER A 27 -55.45 -2.32 18.75
C SER A 27 -54.10 -3.03 18.80
N ARG A 28 -53.86 -3.86 19.83
CA ARG A 28 -52.60 -4.60 19.98
C ARG A 28 -52.25 -5.39 18.72
N LYS A 29 -53.26 -5.90 18.00
CA LYS A 29 -53.10 -6.63 16.74
C LYS A 29 -52.53 -5.73 15.64
N ASP A 30 -53.07 -4.53 15.49
CA ASP A 30 -52.65 -3.58 14.46
C ASP A 30 -51.25 -3.04 14.75
N TRP A 31 -50.95 -2.77 16.03
CA TRP A 31 -49.60 -2.37 16.45
C TRP A 31 -48.54 -3.44 16.12
N LEU A 32 -48.85 -4.72 16.36
CA LEU A 32 -47.96 -5.82 15.99
C LEU A 32 -47.82 -5.97 14.46
N ARG A 33 -48.89 -5.76 13.70
CA ARG A 33 -48.87 -5.79 12.23
C ARG A 33 -47.96 -4.70 11.67
N GLN A 34 -48.15 -3.46 12.12
CA GLN A 34 -47.31 -2.32 11.76
C GLN A 34 -45.85 -2.55 12.12
N ARG A 35 -45.56 -3.08 13.32
CA ARG A 35 -44.18 -3.40 13.72
C ARG A 35 -43.55 -4.48 12.84
N LYS A 36 -44.32 -5.50 12.44
CA LYS A 36 -43.84 -6.54 11.52
C LYS A 36 -43.54 -5.97 10.13
N GLU A 37 -44.43 -5.14 9.62
CA GLU A 37 -44.26 -4.46 8.32
C GLU A 37 -43.04 -3.54 8.32
N GLN A 38 -42.88 -2.72 9.37
CA GLN A 38 -41.69 -1.88 9.55
C GLN A 38 -40.39 -2.71 9.55
N LEU A 39 -40.40 -3.84 10.25
CA LEU A 39 -39.23 -4.71 10.33
C LEU A 39 -38.91 -5.37 8.98
N GLN A 40 -39.94 -5.77 8.22
CA GLN A 40 -39.76 -6.30 6.87
C GLN A 40 -39.24 -5.24 5.89
N ALA A 41 -39.79 -4.02 5.94
CA ALA A 41 -39.31 -2.89 5.14
C ALA A 41 -37.85 -2.56 5.45
N ALA A 42 -37.47 -2.53 6.74
CA ALA A 42 -36.09 -2.32 7.16
C ALA A 42 -35.15 -3.42 6.66
N ARG A 43 -35.58 -4.69 6.70
CA ARG A 43 -34.81 -5.82 6.15
C ARG A 43 -34.63 -5.71 4.64
N ALA A 44 -35.68 -5.33 3.91
CA ALA A 44 -35.61 -5.14 2.46
C ALA A 44 -34.65 -4.00 2.10
N ALA A 45 -34.74 -2.85 2.77
CA ALA A 45 -33.83 -1.73 2.58
C ALA A 45 -32.37 -2.09 2.91
N ALA A 46 -32.14 -2.81 4.01
CA ALA A 46 -30.80 -3.27 4.38
C ALA A 46 -30.21 -4.24 3.33
N LYS A 47 -31.05 -5.13 2.77
CA LYS A 47 -30.64 -6.03 1.68
C LYS A 47 -30.27 -5.25 0.42
N GLN A 48 -31.10 -4.28 0.02
CA GLN A 48 -30.82 -3.43 -1.14
C GLN A 48 -29.49 -2.67 -0.96
N ARG A 49 -29.28 -2.07 0.22
CA ARG A 49 -28.02 -1.37 0.53
C ARG A 49 -26.81 -2.30 0.47
N ARG A 50 -26.93 -3.51 1.00
CA ARG A 50 -25.85 -4.51 0.92
C ARG A 50 -25.55 -4.91 -0.52
N ASP A 51 -26.60 -5.13 -1.32
CA ASP A 51 -26.44 -5.56 -2.71
C ASP A 51 -25.83 -4.42 -3.56
N GLN A 52 -26.19 -3.15 -3.30
CA GLN A 52 -25.54 -1.96 -3.87
C GLN A 52 -24.06 -1.88 -3.48
N LEU A 53 -23.73 -1.98 -2.18
CA LEU A 53 -22.34 -1.97 -1.71
C LEU A 53 -21.52 -3.09 -2.33
N LYS A 54 -22.10 -4.29 -2.50
CA LYS A 54 -21.42 -5.41 -3.16
C LYS A 54 -21.11 -5.08 -4.62
N ALA A 55 -22.04 -4.44 -5.34
CA ALA A 55 -21.81 -4.01 -6.72
C ALA A 55 -20.71 -2.94 -6.80
N GLU A 56 -20.72 -1.95 -5.90
CA GLU A 56 -19.69 -0.91 -5.81
C GLU A 56 -18.30 -1.50 -5.53
N ILE A 57 -18.18 -2.40 -4.56
CA ILE A 57 -16.92 -3.08 -4.23
C ILE A 57 -16.40 -3.87 -5.43
N MET A 58 -17.28 -4.61 -6.12
CA MET A 58 -16.89 -5.37 -7.30
C MET A 58 -16.43 -4.49 -8.45
N SER A 59 -17.07 -3.32 -8.66
CA SER A 59 -16.63 -2.34 -9.64
C SER A 59 -15.26 -1.78 -9.28
N ALA A 60 -15.09 -1.31 -8.04
CA ALA A 60 -13.83 -0.76 -7.57
C ALA A 60 -12.68 -1.77 -7.67
N ALA A 61 -12.93 -3.04 -7.34
CA ALA A 61 -11.93 -4.10 -7.51
C ALA A 61 -11.53 -4.32 -8.98
N GLN A 62 -12.48 -4.20 -9.92
CA GLN A 62 -12.16 -4.29 -11.35
C GLN A 62 -11.35 -3.09 -11.84
N ASP A 63 -11.67 -1.90 -11.36
CA ASP A 63 -10.94 -0.68 -11.73
C ASP A 63 -9.50 -0.75 -11.23
N VAL A 64 -9.29 -1.12 -9.97
CA VAL A 64 -7.94 -1.37 -9.41
C VAL A 64 -7.19 -2.42 -10.23
N ALA A 65 -7.83 -3.55 -10.57
CA ALA A 65 -7.18 -4.59 -11.36
C ALA A 65 -6.79 -4.10 -12.78
N ARG A 66 -7.52 -3.14 -13.36
CA ARG A 66 -7.16 -2.52 -14.65
C ARG A 66 -5.98 -1.57 -14.46
N GLU A 67 -6.01 -0.73 -13.44
CA GLU A 67 -4.94 0.20 -13.10
C GLU A 67 -3.62 -0.53 -12.83
N GLU A 68 -3.66 -1.60 -12.04
CA GLU A 68 -2.49 -2.44 -11.76
C GLU A 68 -1.91 -3.07 -13.03
N ARG A 69 -2.76 -3.53 -13.97
CA ARG A 69 -2.28 -4.05 -15.25
C ARG A 69 -1.61 -2.98 -16.10
N VAL A 70 -2.15 -1.75 -16.10
CA VAL A 70 -1.55 -0.62 -16.81
C VAL A 70 -0.22 -0.24 -16.18
N ALA A 71 -0.17 -0.12 -14.85
CA ALA A 71 1.05 0.15 -14.11
C ALA A 71 2.12 -0.91 -14.38
N ALA A 72 1.76 -2.20 -14.35
CA ALA A 72 2.68 -3.30 -14.65
C ALA A 72 3.25 -3.22 -16.08
N ARG A 73 2.44 -2.81 -17.07
CA ARG A 73 2.91 -2.61 -18.45
C ARG A 73 3.91 -1.46 -18.54
N LEU A 74 3.60 -0.33 -17.90
CA LEU A 74 4.49 0.84 -17.88
C LEU A 74 5.81 0.53 -17.16
N GLU A 75 5.78 -0.18 -16.04
CA GLU A 75 6.99 -0.64 -15.33
C GLU A 75 7.80 -1.62 -16.19
N ALA A 76 7.15 -2.56 -16.88
CA ALA A 76 7.85 -3.46 -17.79
C ALA A 76 8.52 -2.69 -18.96
N GLU A 77 7.89 -1.63 -19.46
CA GLU A 77 8.49 -0.75 -20.47
C GLU A 77 9.67 0.05 -19.93
N ARG A 78 9.59 0.57 -18.70
CA ARG A 78 10.71 1.23 -18.00
C ARG A 78 11.90 0.29 -17.85
N LEU A 79 11.69 -0.92 -17.34
CA LEU A 79 12.74 -1.93 -17.19
C LEU A 79 13.38 -2.31 -18.53
N LYS A 80 12.59 -2.42 -19.60
CA LYS A 80 13.13 -2.65 -20.95
C LYS A 80 13.98 -1.48 -21.44
N ALA A 81 13.57 -0.24 -21.16
CA ALA A 81 14.35 0.94 -21.51
C ALA A 81 15.67 0.98 -20.72
N GLU A 82 15.63 0.73 -19.41
CA GLU A 82 16.80 0.64 -18.54
C GLU A 82 17.77 -0.47 -18.97
N ALA A 83 17.26 -1.64 -19.34
CA ALA A 83 18.10 -2.72 -19.85
C ALA A 83 18.81 -2.34 -21.16
N LYS A 84 18.14 -1.57 -22.05
CA LYS A 84 18.75 -1.07 -23.29
C LYS A 84 19.83 -0.04 -23.00
N THR A 85 19.57 0.92 -22.10
CA THR A 85 20.59 1.93 -21.74
C THR A 85 21.79 1.28 -21.07
N ALA A 86 21.57 0.35 -20.12
CA ALA A 86 22.64 -0.43 -19.50
C ALA A 86 23.46 -1.23 -20.54
N SER A 87 22.79 -1.82 -21.54
CA SER A 87 23.49 -2.53 -22.62
C SER A 87 24.35 -1.60 -23.48
N VAL A 88 23.87 -0.39 -23.78
CA VAL A 88 24.64 0.62 -24.52
C VAL A 88 25.87 1.03 -23.73
N HIS A 89 25.72 1.38 -22.46
CA HIS A 89 26.85 1.75 -21.60
C HIS A 89 27.88 0.62 -21.47
N ALA A 90 27.44 -0.62 -21.26
CA ALA A 90 28.35 -1.77 -21.19
C ALA A 90 29.15 -1.96 -22.49
N ARG A 91 28.54 -1.70 -23.66
CA ARG A 91 29.24 -1.75 -24.96
C ARG A 91 30.24 -0.60 -25.11
N GLU A 92 29.90 0.60 -24.64
CA GLU A 92 30.80 1.75 -24.64
C GLU A 92 32.00 1.52 -23.73
N ASP A 93 31.78 0.99 -22.53
CA ASP A 93 32.82 0.63 -21.58
C ASP A 93 33.74 -0.45 -22.15
N ALA A 94 33.19 -1.49 -22.77
CA ALA A 94 33.98 -2.53 -23.43
C ALA A 94 34.84 -1.95 -24.58
N ARG A 95 34.30 -0.99 -25.35
CA ARG A 95 35.06 -0.28 -26.40
C ARG A 95 36.15 0.59 -25.80
N ALA A 96 35.88 1.31 -24.71
CA ALA A 96 36.86 2.12 -24.01
C ALA A 96 38.00 1.25 -23.43
N ALA A 97 37.66 0.13 -22.79
CA ALA A 97 38.62 -0.85 -22.29
C ALA A 97 39.49 -1.43 -23.42
N ALA A 98 38.88 -1.81 -24.55
CA ALA A 98 39.62 -2.32 -25.70
C ALA A 98 40.57 -1.27 -26.28
N LYS A 99 40.17 0.01 -26.36
CA LYS A 99 41.06 1.11 -26.78
C LYS A 99 42.20 1.30 -25.79
N PHE A 100 41.91 1.25 -24.48
CA PHE A 100 42.93 1.36 -23.45
C PHE A 100 43.99 0.26 -23.59
N GLU A 101 43.58 -1.01 -23.66
CA GLU A 101 44.48 -2.15 -23.88
C GLU A 101 45.29 -2.02 -25.17
N ARG A 102 44.68 -1.55 -26.27
CA ARG A 102 45.36 -1.35 -27.55
C ARG A 102 46.34 -0.17 -27.53
N SER A 103 46.07 0.83 -26.70
CA SER A 103 46.94 2.00 -26.49
C SER A 103 48.03 1.76 -25.44
N LYS A 104 48.00 0.62 -24.73
CA LYS A 104 49.12 0.24 -23.85
C LYS A 104 50.36 0.16 -24.74
N PRO A 105 51.39 0.97 -24.46
CA PRO A 105 52.66 0.79 -25.13
C PRO A 105 53.08 -0.66 -24.86
N THR A 106 53.43 -1.41 -25.90
CA THR A 106 54.26 -2.61 -25.76
C THR A 106 55.57 -2.15 -25.14
N ARG A 107 55.58 -1.95 -23.82
CA ARG A 107 56.79 -1.90 -23.03
C ARG A 107 57.37 -3.29 -23.21
N SER A 108 58.27 -3.41 -24.19
CA SER A 108 59.28 -4.46 -24.25
C SER A 108 59.69 -4.69 -22.81
N ALA A 109 59.49 -5.92 -22.32
CA ALA A 109 59.61 -6.33 -20.92
C ALA A 109 60.69 -5.46 -20.26
N SER A 110 60.23 -4.41 -19.57
CA SER A 110 61.10 -3.33 -19.12
C SER A 110 62.09 -4.05 -18.23
N LYS A 111 63.34 -4.20 -18.70
CA LYS A 111 64.46 -4.75 -17.94
C LYS A 111 64.33 -4.12 -16.57
N ARG A 112 63.78 -4.88 -15.61
CA ARG A 112 63.66 -4.43 -14.23
C ARG A 112 65.10 -4.13 -13.87
N LYS A 113 65.43 -2.84 -13.72
CA LYS A 113 66.68 -2.48 -13.09
C LYS A 113 66.55 -3.01 -11.67
N ALA A 114 67.09 -4.20 -11.44
CA ALA A 114 67.32 -4.68 -10.08
C ALA A 114 68.09 -3.56 -9.39
N LEU A 115 67.52 -3.03 -8.31
CA LEU A 115 68.24 -2.13 -7.42
C LEU A 115 69.49 -2.91 -7.00
N GLY A 116 70.65 -2.46 -7.48
CA GLY A 116 71.92 -3.10 -7.17
C GLY A 116 72.06 -3.23 -5.65
N THR A 117 72.71 -4.31 -5.22
CA THR A 117 73.05 -4.63 -3.82
C THR A 117 74.08 -3.64 -3.25
N GLY A 118 73.87 -2.34 -3.45
CA GLY A 118 74.61 -1.26 -2.85
C GLY A 118 73.95 -0.88 -1.52
N LYS A 119 74.76 -0.83 -0.45
CA LYS A 119 74.40 -0.64 0.96
C LYS A 119 73.71 0.70 1.28
N ARG A 120 72.57 1.02 0.67
CA ARG A 120 71.67 2.10 1.11
C ARG A 120 70.46 1.44 1.74
N LYS A 121 70.31 1.58 3.06
CA LYS A 121 69.14 1.10 3.80
C LYS A 121 67.91 1.79 3.21
N LEU A 122 67.06 1.05 2.51
CA LEU A 122 65.75 1.54 2.11
C LEU A 122 64.93 1.65 3.40
N ILE A 123 64.78 2.87 3.89
CA ILE A 123 63.95 3.16 5.06
C ILE A 123 62.50 3.23 4.57
N SER A 124 61.58 2.53 5.23
CA SER A 124 60.17 2.59 4.86
C SER A 124 59.62 4.00 5.11
N TYR A 125 58.62 4.43 4.34
CA TYR A 125 58.03 5.76 4.50
C TYR A 125 57.46 5.98 5.92
N ALA A 126 56.95 4.92 6.55
CA ALA A 126 56.46 4.95 7.92
C ALA A 126 57.58 5.20 8.94
N ASP A 127 58.77 4.61 8.73
CA ASP A 127 59.92 4.82 9.61
C ASP A 127 60.50 6.23 9.44
N TRP A 128 60.51 6.76 8.21
CA TRP A 128 60.93 8.13 7.94
C TRP A 128 60.04 9.17 8.64
N LEU A 129 58.72 8.93 8.68
CA LEU A 129 57.79 9.79 9.40
C LEU A 129 58.02 9.78 10.92
N ARG A 130 58.34 8.62 11.50
CA ARG A 130 58.66 8.54 12.94
C ARG A 130 59.95 9.26 13.32
N MET A 131 60.96 9.26 12.45
CA MET A 131 62.23 9.94 12.71
C MET A 131 62.12 11.48 12.62
N ARG A 132 60.97 12.01 12.18
CA ARG A 132 60.71 13.45 12.02
C ARG A 132 59.85 14.06 13.14
N GLY A 133 59.48 13.27 14.15
CA GLY A 133 58.76 13.70 15.35
C GLY A 133 59.69 14.02 16.50
#